data_AF-A0A417CMR6-F1
#
_entry.id   AF-A0A417CMR6-F1
#
_cell.length_a   1.000
_cell.length_b   1.000
_cell.length_c   1.000
_cell.angle_alpha   90.00
_cell.angle_beta   90.00
_cell.angle_gamma   90.00
#
_symmetry.space_group_name_H-M   'P 1'
#
loop_
_entity.id
_entity.type
_entity.pdbx_description
1 polymer ?
#
loop_
_entity_poly.entity_id
_entity_poly.type
_entity_poly.pdbx_seq_one_letter_code
_entity_poly.pdbx_strand_id
1 'polypeptide(L)'
;MSYLTQHFKGKYRIVPELSPESHDVPREEDGTVDKSYDDLYIKCQFGNKIYYYGRGTFVAYIPSIIRGKNILKKLDETNIPYSDPHIYDSEVEFKFKTADMDAVANLLKASSFGADITPYSLKNFPKADVTIPTDKMDEYKKIIALVQKEDLLTFSRFTQSFLSDVLAKKLGRRNKPFDYKSDMKKLMMARQTKEYIYTKNMWDEYLKYLEEKIKDLYKEKEK
;
A
#
# COMPACT_ATOMS: atom_id res chain seq x y z
N MET A 1 2.39 12.19 -15.75
CA MET A 1 3.16 12.10 -14.48
C MET A 1 2.74 13.27 -13.60
N SER A 2 2.27 13.00 -12.38
CA SER A 2 1.64 14.01 -11.51
C SER A 2 2.60 15.14 -11.10
N TYR A 3 2.07 16.35 -10.94
CA TYR A 3 2.79 17.54 -10.43
C TYR A 3 3.51 17.25 -9.12
N LEU A 4 2.87 16.52 -8.19
CA LEU A 4 3.47 16.17 -6.91
C LEU A 4 4.75 15.35 -7.09
N THR A 5 4.71 14.34 -7.96
CA THR A 5 5.86 13.46 -8.20
C THR A 5 7.01 14.22 -8.88
N GLN A 6 6.71 15.19 -9.74
CA GLN A 6 7.72 15.98 -10.45
C GLN A 6 8.44 16.98 -9.54
N HIS A 7 7.73 17.59 -8.59
CA HIS A 7 8.25 18.71 -7.81
C HIS A 7 8.59 18.38 -6.35
N PHE A 8 8.03 17.32 -5.77
CA PHE A 8 8.15 17.05 -4.32
C PHE A 8 8.61 15.64 -3.95
N LYS A 9 8.83 14.75 -4.92
CA LYS A 9 9.40 13.43 -4.66
C LYS A 9 10.80 13.58 -4.03
N GLY A 10 11.11 12.74 -3.05
CA GLY A 10 12.35 12.82 -2.26
C GLY A 10 12.31 13.84 -1.12
N LYS A 11 11.40 14.82 -1.17
CA LYS A 11 11.16 15.76 -0.05
C LYS A 11 10.03 15.28 0.87
N TYR A 12 8.90 14.91 0.26
CA TYR A 12 7.71 14.48 0.99
C TYR A 12 7.27 13.08 0.54
N ARG A 13 6.62 12.36 1.45
CA ARG A 13 6.02 11.05 1.16
C ARG A 13 4.73 11.25 0.38
N ILE A 14 4.78 10.92 -0.91
CA ILE A 14 3.63 10.98 -1.81
C ILE A 14 2.99 9.60 -1.89
N VAL A 15 1.67 9.55 -1.73
CA VAL A 15 0.87 8.31 -1.77
C VAL A 15 -0.37 8.53 -2.64
N PRO A 16 -0.92 7.48 -3.25
CA PRO A 16 -2.19 7.56 -3.97
C PRO A 16 -3.37 7.60 -3.00
N GLU A 17 -4.46 8.20 -3.44
CA GLU A 17 -5.77 7.89 -2.88
C GLU A 17 -6.09 6.41 -3.16
N LEU A 18 -6.80 5.75 -2.26
CA LEU A 18 -7.16 4.34 -2.44
C LEU A 18 -8.67 4.23 -2.34
N SER A 19 -9.25 3.33 -3.11
CA SER A 19 -10.66 2.99 -2.94
C SER A 19 -10.90 2.50 -1.50
N PRO A 20 -11.91 3.05 -0.79
CA PRO A 20 -12.27 2.57 0.54
C PRO A 20 -12.72 1.11 0.57
N GLU A 21 -13.22 0.60 -0.56
CA GLU A 21 -13.74 -0.78 -0.67
C GLU A 21 -12.69 -1.78 -1.10
N SER A 22 -11.86 -1.43 -2.10
CA SER A 22 -10.88 -2.37 -2.66
C SER A 22 -9.48 -2.22 -2.07
N HIS A 23 -9.22 -1.09 -1.40
CA HIS A 23 -7.89 -0.67 -0.94
C HIS A 23 -6.84 -0.68 -2.05
N ASP A 24 -7.27 -0.42 -3.28
CA ASP A 24 -6.44 -0.38 -4.47
C ASP A 24 -6.70 0.89 -5.29
N VAL A 25 -5.81 1.14 -6.24
CA VAL A 25 -5.98 2.14 -7.29
C VAL A 25 -6.66 1.52 -8.52
N PRO A 26 -7.29 2.31 -9.40
CA PRO A 26 -7.77 1.84 -10.70
C PRO A 26 -6.66 1.16 -11.52
N ARG A 27 -7.04 0.11 -12.25
CA ARG A 27 -6.12 -0.72 -13.04
C ARG A 27 -6.69 -1.02 -14.41
N GLU A 28 -5.79 -1.16 -15.37
CA GLU A 28 -6.06 -1.67 -16.70
C GLU A 28 -6.36 -3.18 -16.66
N GLU A 29 -6.85 -3.73 -17.77
CA GLU A 29 -7.16 -5.17 -17.90
C GLU A 29 -5.94 -6.08 -17.65
N ASP A 30 -4.73 -5.61 -17.97
CA ASP A 30 -3.47 -6.33 -17.73
C ASP A 30 -2.99 -6.25 -16.27
N GLY A 31 -3.71 -5.52 -15.42
CA GLY A 31 -3.40 -5.31 -14.00
C GLY A 31 -2.39 -4.21 -13.71
N THR A 32 -1.89 -3.50 -14.73
CA THR A 32 -1.11 -2.28 -14.55
C THR A 32 -1.97 -1.15 -13.98
N VAL A 33 -1.34 -0.15 -13.34
CA VAL A 33 -2.07 1.02 -12.82
C VAL A 33 -2.57 1.84 -14.00
N ASP A 34 -3.83 2.26 -13.94
CA ASP A 34 -4.43 3.16 -14.93
C ASP A 34 -3.54 4.39 -15.12
N LYS A 35 -3.15 4.64 -16.37
CA LYS A 35 -2.19 5.72 -16.70
C LYS A 35 -2.76 7.11 -16.46
N SER A 36 -4.08 7.25 -16.44
CA SER A 36 -4.80 8.49 -16.16
C SER A 36 -4.94 8.77 -14.66
N TYR A 37 -4.73 7.77 -13.81
CA TYR A 37 -4.93 7.91 -12.37
C TYR A 37 -3.82 8.71 -11.72
N ASP A 38 -4.08 9.96 -11.34
CA ASP A 38 -3.11 10.89 -10.75
C ASP A 38 -3.54 11.52 -9.42
N ASP A 39 -4.58 10.97 -8.80
CA ASP A 39 -5.06 11.30 -7.45
C ASP A 39 -4.01 10.93 -6.39
N LEU A 40 -3.03 11.80 -6.24
CA LEU A 40 -1.92 11.68 -5.31
C LEU A 40 -1.98 12.79 -4.27
N TYR A 41 -1.48 12.50 -3.08
CA TYR A 41 -1.32 13.49 -2.03
C TYR A 41 -0.04 13.28 -1.22
N ILE A 42 0.44 14.35 -0.60
CA ILE A 42 1.48 14.31 0.41
C ILE A 42 0.85 13.83 1.71
N LYS A 43 1.34 12.70 2.22
CA LYS A 43 0.89 12.11 3.47
C LYS A 43 1.37 12.94 4.65
N CYS A 44 0.43 13.39 5.48
CA CYS A 44 0.71 14.14 6.69
C CYS A 44 0.22 13.39 7.95
N GLN A 45 0.56 13.87 9.15
CA GLN A 45 0.13 13.23 10.40
C GLN A 45 -1.39 13.34 10.60
N PHE A 46 -1.97 12.45 11.42
CA PHE A 46 -3.39 12.48 11.81
C PHE A 46 -4.40 12.34 10.66
N GLY A 47 -3.97 11.79 9.53
CA GLY A 47 -4.81 11.64 8.34
C GLY A 47 -4.90 12.91 7.48
N ASN A 48 -4.17 13.97 7.82
CA ASN A 48 -4.10 15.18 7.01
C ASN A 48 -3.50 14.86 5.63
N LYS A 49 -3.91 15.61 4.60
CA LYS A 49 -3.43 15.45 3.23
C LYS A 49 -3.13 16.80 2.61
N ILE A 50 -2.16 16.84 1.69
CA ILE A 50 -1.95 17.98 0.79
C ILE A 50 -1.96 17.45 -0.64
N TYR A 51 -2.86 17.95 -1.49
CA TYR A 51 -2.96 17.52 -2.89
C TYR A 51 -2.99 18.72 -3.84
N TYR A 52 -2.58 18.46 -5.08
CA TYR A 52 -2.48 19.48 -6.11
C TYR A 52 -3.87 19.75 -6.70
N TYR A 53 -4.31 21.02 -6.65
CA TYR A 53 -5.58 21.44 -7.22
C TYR A 53 -5.44 21.91 -8.67
N GLY A 54 -4.31 22.54 -9.00
CA GLY A 54 -4.04 23.10 -10.31
C GLY A 54 -3.45 24.50 -10.26
N ARG A 55 -2.75 24.90 -11.35
CA ARG A 55 -2.17 26.25 -11.52
C ARG A 55 -1.35 26.73 -10.31
N GLY A 56 -0.49 25.86 -9.77
CA GLY A 56 0.33 26.17 -8.58
C GLY A 56 -0.46 26.38 -7.29
N THR A 57 -1.67 25.82 -7.22
CA THR A 57 -2.53 25.86 -6.02
C THR A 57 -2.68 24.45 -5.46
N PHE A 58 -2.64 24.37 -4.14
CA PHE A 58 -2.78 23.13 -3.37
C PHE A 58 -3.98 23.24 -2.44
N VAL A 59 -4.54 22.10 -2.08
CA VAL A 59 -5.53 21.98 -1.01
C VAL A 59 -4.91 21.24 0.16
N ALA A 60 -5.09 21.79 1.35
CA ALA A 60 -4.84 21.12 2.62
C ALA A 60 -6.16 20.53 3.13
N TYR A 61 -6.18 19.23 3.36
CA TYR A 61 -7.32 18.49 3.91
C TYR A 61 -7.01 18.03 5.33
N ILE A 62 -7.91 18.33 6.27
CA ILE A 62 -7.77 18.04 7.69
C ILE A 62 -9.05 17.32 8.18
N PRO A 63 -9.00 16.01 8.46
CA PRO A 63 -10.16 15.23 8.92
C PRO A 63 -10.42 15.46 10.42
N SER A 64 -10.54 16.72 10.84
CA SER A 64 -10.92 17.12 12.19
C SER A 64 -11.21 18.62 12.24
N ILE A 65 -12.43 19.00 12.65
CA ILE A 65 -12.82 20.40 12.85
C ILE A 65 -11.88 21.12 13.84
N ILE A 66 -11.66 20.53 15.01
CA ILE A 66 -10.89 21.18 16.09
C ILE A 66 -9.46 21.43 15.60
N ARG A 67 -8.83 20.44 14.96
CA ARG A 67 -7.48 20.57 14.42
C ARG A 67 -7.43 21.57 13.28
N GLY A 68 -8.40 21.52 12.37
CA GLY A 68 -8.48 22.41 11.22
C GLY A 68 -8.61 23.87 11.64
N LYS A 69 -9.52 24.19 12.57
CA LYS A 69 -9.67 25.55 13.13
C LYS A 69 -8.37 26.04 13.81
N ASN A 70 -7.69 25.17 14.54
CA ASN A 70 -6.40 25.51 15.16
C ASN A 70 -5.29 25.76 14.12
N ILE A 71 -5.31 25.05 12.99
CA ILE A 71 -4.36 25.29 11.88
C ILE A 71 -4.67 26.63 11.21
N LEU A 72 -5.93 26.92 10.88
CA LEU A 72 -6.34 28.21 10.31
C LEU A 72 -5.91 29.38 11.19
N LYS A 73 -6.18 29.30 12.50
CA LYS A 73 -5.73 30.31 13.46
C LYS A 73 -4.21 30.50 13.43
N LYS A 74 -3.43 29.42 13.31
CA LYS A 74 -1.96 29.52 13.20
C LYS A 74 -1.51 30.15 11.89
N LEU A 75 -2.21 29.90 10.79
CA LEU A 75 -1.92 30.55 9.51
C LEU A 75 -2.11 32.06 9.62
N ASP A 76 -3.19 32.51 10.27
CA ASP A 76 -3.45 33.93 10.55
C ASP A 76 -2.35 34.54 11.43
N GLU A 77 -2.00 33.86 12.54
CA GLU A 77 -0.96 34.31 13.48
C GLU A 77 0.44 34.42 12.84
N THR A 78 0.71 33.59 11.83
CA THR A 78 1.99 33.56 11.11
C THR A 78 1.96 34.30 9.78
N ASN A 79 0.84 34.92 9.44
CA ASN A 79 0.61 35.64 8.18
C ASN A 79 0.91 34.78 6.93
N ILE A 80 0.58 33.48 6.98
CA ILE A 80 0.68 32.57 5.84
C ILE A 80 -0.61 32.66 5.02
N PRO A 81 -0.55 33.07 3.74
CA PRO A 81 -1.74 33.20 2.90
C PRO A 81 -2.46 31.86 2.67
N TYR A 82 -3.77 31.88 2.81
CA TYR A 82 -4.66 30.81 2.37
C TYR A 82 -5.95 31.39 1.78
N SER A 83 -6.70 30.58 1.04
CA SER A 83 -7.96 30.97 0.42
C SER A 83 -9.00 29.85 0.48
N ASP A 84 -10.26 30.19 0.21
CA ASP A 84 -11.38 29.26 0.15
C ASP A 84 -11.47 28.29 1.35
N PRO A 85 -11.49 28.78 2.60
CA PRO A 85 -11.66 27.89 3.75
C PRO A 85 -13.06 27.28 3.75
N HIS A 86 -13.13 25.96 3.79
CA HIS A 86 -14.35 25.20 3.95
C HIS A 86 -14.30 24.42 5.26
N ILE A 87 -15.29 24.63 6.13
CA ILE A 87 -15.45 23.90 7.39
C ILE A 87 -16.71 23.07 7.25
N TYR A 88 -16.53 21.76 7.12
CA TYR A 88 -17.60 20.77 7.06
C TYR A 88 -17.87 20.19 8.46
N ASP A 89 -18.81 19.25 8.55
CA ASP A 89 -19.25 18.65 9.83
C ASP A 89 -18.18 17.76 10.50
N SER A 90 -17.14 17.35 9.77
CA SER A 90 -16.07 16.52 10.32
C SER A 90 -14.65 16.95 9.91
N GLU A 91 -14.54 17.88 8.96
CA GLU A 91 -13.28 18.17 8.28
C GLU A 91 -13.16 19.64 7.90
N VAL A 92 -11.93 20.05 7.60
CA VAL A 92 -11.60 21.40 7.15
C VAL A 92 -10.72 21.29 5.92
N GLU A 93 -11.02 22.10 4.92
CA GLU A 93 -10.19 22.30 3.74
C GLU A 93 -9.85 23.77 3.56
N PHE A 94 -8.67 24.04 3.03
CA PHE A 94 -8.31 25.37 2.53
C PHE A 94 -7.28 25.26 1.40
N LYS A 95 -7.22 26.29 0.57
CA LYS A 95 -6.25 26.39 -0.53
C LYS A 95 -5.07 27.25 -0.16
N PHE A 96 -3.91 26.96 -0.74
CA PHE A 96 -2.69 27.77 -0.60
C PHE A 96 -1.81 27.67 -1.86
N LYS A 97 -0.83 28.56 -2.00
CA LYS A 97 0.06 28.60 -3.17
C LYS A 97 1.32 27.77 -2.95
N THR A 98 1.94 27.33 -4.05
CA THR A 98 3.20 26.57 -4.00
C THR A 98 4.28 27.25 -3.17
N ALA A 99 4.32 28.60 -3.15
CA ALA A 99 5.29 29.38 -2.36
C ALA A 99 5.22 29.07 -0.85
N ASP A 100 4.03 28.73 -0.35
CA ASP A 100 3.76 28.48 1.06
C ASP A 100 3.83 26.98 1.43
N MET A 101 4.24 26.12 0.48
CA MET A 101 4.24 24.66 0.64
C MET A 101 4.97 24.20 1.90
N ASP A 102 6.18 24.70 2.14
CA ASP A 102 6.97 24.23 3.28
C ASP A 102 6.36 24.67 4.62
N ALA A 103 5.79 25.87 4.67
CA ALA A 103 5.15 26.38 5.87
C ALA A 103 3.88 25.56 6.20
N VAL A 104 3.02 25.33 5.20
CA VAL A 104 1.80 24.52 5.37
C VAL A 104 2.13 23.05 5.65
N ALA A 105 3.10 22.46 4.93
CA ALA A 105 3.55 21.09 5.15
C ALA A 105 4.08 20.89 6.57
N ASN A 106 4.81 21.85 7.11
CA ASN A 106 5.27 21.81 8.51
C ASN A 106 4.11 21.86 9.50
N LEU A 107 3.12 22.74 9.30
CA LEU A 107 1.94 22.82 10.16
C LEU A 107 1.10 21.52 10.14
N LEU A 108 0.96 20.92 8.96
CA LEU A 108 0.25 19.65 8.79
C LEU A 108 1.09 18.44 9.21
N LYS A 109 2.39 18.63 9.47
CA LYS A 109 3.38 17.59 9.76
C LYS A 109 3.47 16.56 8.63
N ALA A 110 3.80 17.05 7.44
CA ALA A 110 4.07 16.22 6.26
C ALA A 110 5.19 15.21 6.55
N SER A 111 4.97 13.97 6.14
CA SER A 111 5.92 12.88 6.35
C SER A 111 7.05 12.98 5.33
N SER A 112 8.31 13.00 5.78
CA SER A 112 9.49 12.76 4.93
C SER A 112 9.91 11.28 4.92
N PHE A 113 9.45 10.49 5.90
CA PHE A 113 9.78 9.07 5.96
C PHE A 113 9.20 8.34 4.74
N GLY A 114 10.09 7.74 3.93
CA GLY A 114 9.71 7.08 2.68
C GLY A 114 9.42 8.03 1.52
N ALA A 115 9.96 9.26 1.52
CA ALA A 115 9.80 10.22 0.41
C ALA A 115 10.33 9.73 -0.95
N ASP A 116 11.26 8.78 -0.96
CA ASP A 116 11.79 8.17 -2.19
C ASP A 116 10.90 7.03 -2.74
N ILE A 117 9.93 6.54 -1.94
CA ILE A 117 9.03 5.48 -2.35
C ILE A 117 8.13 6.00 -3.46
N THR A 118 8.08 5.28 -4.58
CA THR A 118 7.17 5.62 -5.68
C THR A 118 5.72 5.54 -5.22
N PRO A 119 4.83 6.48 -5.63
CA PRO A 119 3.46 6.54 -5.11
C PRO A 119 2.73 5.20 -5.16
N TYR A 120 2.74 4.53 -6.32
CA TYR A 120 2.04 3.26 -6.54
C TYR A 120 2.79 2.01 -6.02
N SER A 121 3.87 2.17 -5.26
CA SER A 121 4.51 1.03 -4.59
C SER A 121 3.56 0.40 -3.57
N LEU A 122 3.51 -0.93 -3.50
CA LEU A 122 2.77 -1.67 -2.46
C LEU A 122 3.16 -1.28 -1.02
N LYS A 123 4.30 -0.61 -0.82
CA LYS A 123 4.70 -0.06 0.48
C LYS A 123 3.80 1.09 0.96
N ASN A 124 3.08 1.75 0.05
CA ASN A 124 2.12 2.81 0.35
C ASN A 124 0.70 2.30 0.58
N PHE A 125 0.44 1.02 0.33
CA PHE A 125 -0.85 0.38 0.52
C PHE A 125 -0.99 -0.09 1.97
N PRO A 126 -2.22 -0.18 2.49
CA PRO A 126 -2.48 -0.61 3.85
C PRO A 126 -1.98 -2.05 4.09
N LYS A 127 -1.88 -2.40 5.37
CA LYS A 127 -1.52 -3.73 5.84
C LYS A 127 -2.57 -4.20 6.85
N ALA A 128 -2.92 -5.47 6.77
CA ALA A 128 -3.69 -6.12 7.80
C ALA A 128 -2.83 -6.38 9.04
N ASP A 129 -3.46 -6.27 10.21
CA ASP A 129 -2.85 -6.69 11.47
C ASP A 129 -3.09 -8.19 11.69
N VAL A 130 -2.26 -9.00 11.05
CA VAL A 130 -2.30 -10.47 11.17
C VAL A 130 -0.91 -10.98 11.50
N THR A 131 -0.84 -11.79 12.54
CA THR A 131 0.39 -12.43 13.00
C THR A 131 0.21 -13.95 12.92
N ILE A 132 1.16 -14.62 12.28
CA ILE A 132 1.21 -16.09 12.24
C ILE A 132 1.83 -16.58 13.57
N PRO A 133 1.24 -17.57 14.25
CA PRO A 133 1.81 -18.17 15.46
C PRO A 133 3.26 -18.63 15.29
N THR A 134 4.05 -18.54 16.36
CA THR A 134 5.50 -18.80 16.34
C THR A 134 5.82 -20.25 15.97
N ASP A 135 5.07 -21.22 16.50
CA ASP A 135 5.18 -22.65 16.18
C ASP A 135 5.01 -22.91 14.68
N LYS A 136 3.98 -22.32 14.06
CA LYS A 136 3.72 -22.41 12.62
C LYS A 136 4.83 -21.77 11.79
N MET A 137 5.39 -20.66 12.26
CA MET A 137 6.53 -20.00 11.60
C MET A 137 7.83 -20.80 11.75
N ASP A 138 8.01 -21.56 12.83
CA ASP A 138 9.18 -22.39 13.04
C ASP A 138 9.15 -23.65 12.17
N GLU A 139 7.98 -24.26 11.96
CA GLU A 139 7.79 -25.32 10.94
C GLU A 139 8.21 -24.83 9.55
N TYR A 140 7.73 -23.65 9.16
CA TYR A 140 8.09 -23.02 7.90
C TYR A 140 9.60 -22.77 7.76
N LYS A 141 10.26 -22.29 8.81
CA LYS A 141 11.72 -22.07 8.80
C LYS A 141 12.49 -23.38 8.64
N LYS A 142 12.04 -24.48 9.25
CA LYS A 142 12.68 -25.81 9.09
C LYS A 142 12.65 -26.26 7.63
N ILE A 143 11.54 -26.05 6.93
CA ILE A 143 11.41 -26.40 5.50
C ILE A 143 12.37 -25.58 4.64
N ILE A 144 12.45 -24.27 4.89
CA ILE A 144 13.33 -23.37 4.12
C ILE A 144 14.81 -23.60 4.39
N ALA A 145 15.17 -24.04 5.61
CA ALA A 145 16.55 -24.36 5.94
C ALA A 145 17.14 -25.49 5.07
N LEU A 146 16.30 -26.28 4.41
CA LEU A 146 16.72 -27.32 3.46
C LEU A 146 17.15 -26.77 2.08
N VAL A 147 16.84 -25.51 1.79
CA VAL A 147 17.08 -24.90 0.47
C VAL A 147 18.47 -24.25 0.44
N GLN A 148 19.25 -24.58 -0.58
CA GLN A 148 20.55 -23.97 -0.87
C GLN A 148 20.40 -22.47 -1.19
N LYS A 149 21.41 -21.67 -0.87
CA LYS A 149 21.34 -20.20 -1.00
C LYS A 149 21.05 -19.75 -2.42
N GLU A 150 21.58 -20.47 -3.39
CA GLU A 150 21.47 -20.20 -4.82
C GLU A 150 20.03 -20.40 -5.33
N ASP A 151 19.24 -21.24 -4.63
CA ASP A 151 17.87 -21.60 -4.99
C ASP A 151 16.81 -20.78 -4.26
N LEU A 152 17.19 -19.84 -3.39
CA LEU A 152 16.24 -19.06 -2.58
C LEU A 152 15.21 -18.29 -3.42
N LEU A 153 15.58 -17.85 -4.63
CA LEU A 153 14.65 -17.17 -5.54
C LEU A 153 13.52 -18.08 -6.03
N THR A 154 13.75 -19.39 -6.07
CA THR A 154 12.77 -20.40 -6.50
C THR A 154 11.59 -20.47 -5.53
N PHE A 155 11.81 -20.14 -4.26
CA PHE A 155 10.76 -20.07 -3.24
C PHE A 155 9.63 -19.07 -3.59
N SER A 156 10.00 -17.92 -4.17
CA SER A 156 9.02 -16.94 -4.63
C SER A 156 8.15 -17.51 -5.75
N ARG A 157 8.71 -18.34 -6.62
CA ARG A 157 7.98 -19.01 -7.71
C ARG A 157 7.04 -20.08 -7.16
N PHE A 158 7.50 -20.91 -6.25
CA PHE A 158 6.66 -21.93 -5.61
C PHE A 158 5.47 -21.30 -4.87
N THR A 159 5.71 -20.22 -4.13
CA THR A 159 4.64 -19.49 -3.46
C THR A 159 3.63 -18.93 -4.45
N GLN A 160 4.12 -18.36 -5.56
CA GLN A 160 3.26 -17.83 -6.62
C GLN A 160 2.43 -18.93 -7.28
N SER A 161 3.03 -20.08 -7.60
CA SER A 161 2.33 -21.26 -8.13
C SER A 161 1.32 -21.83 -7.14
N PHE A 162 1.62 -21.85 -5.85
CA PHE A 162 0.65 -22.26 -4.84
C PHE A 162 -0.60 -21.37 -4.86
N LEU A 163 -0.42 -20.05 -4.94
CA LEU A 163 -1.53 -19.11 -5.04
C LEU A 163 -2.37 -19.33 -6.30
N SER A 164 -1.74 -19.43 -7.47
CA SER A 164 -2.45 -19.55 -8.76
C SER A 164 -3.04 -20.93 -9.02
N ASP A 165 -2.35 -21.99 -8.61
CA ASP A 165 -2.63 -23.35 -9.11
C ASP A 165 -3.33 -24.22 -8.06
N VAL A 166 -3.16 -23.90 -6.78
CA VAL A 166 -3.74 -24.64 -5.65
C VAL A 166 -4.83 -23.81 -4.98
N LEU A 167 -4.47 -22.66 -4.41
CA LEU A 167 -5.39 -21.80 -3.67
C LEU A 167 -6.53 -21.28 -4.55
N ALA A 168 -6.21 -20.72 -5.73
CA ALA A 168 -7.23 -20.17 -6.61
C ALA A 168 -8.19 -21.24 -7.17
N LYS A 169 -7.72 -22.48 -7.35
CA LYS A 169 -8.59 -23.60 -7.76
C LYS A 169 -9.47 -24.07 -6.62
N LYS A 170 -8.92 -24.18 -5.41
CA LYS A 170 -9.65 -24.64 -4.22
C LYS A 170 -10.75 -23.66 -3.79
N LEU A 171 -10.48 -22.36 -3.88
CA LEU A 171 -11.43 -21.30 -3.54
C LEU A 171 -12.33 -20.88 -4.73
N GLY A 172 -11.97 -21.32 -5.95
CA GLY A 172 -12.70 -21.04 -7.18
C GLY A 172 -14.03 -21.78 -7.25
N ARG A 173 -14.87 -21.36 -8.19
CA ARG A 173 -16.11 -22.07 -8.56
C ARG A 173 -15.98 -22.63 -9.97
N ARG A 174 -16.84 -23.60 -10.31
CA ARG A 174 -16.82 -24.37 -11.57
C ARG A 174 -16.55 -23.53 -12.83
N ASN A 175 -17.11 -22.31 -12.90
CA ASN A 175 -17.01 -21.40 -14.04
C ASN A 175 -16.43 -20.03 -13.69
N LYS A 176 -15.79 -19.88 -12.53
CA LYS A 176 -15.18 -18.60 -12.12
C LYS A 176 -13.92 -18.86 -11.30
N PRO A 177 -12.71 -18.63 -11.87
CA PRO A 177 -11.48 -18.72 -11.10
C PRO A 177 -11.52 -17.71 -9.95
N PHE A 178 -10.96 -18.09 -8.80
CA PHE A 178 -10.86 -17.18 -7.68
C PHE A 178 -9.73 -16.19 -7.92
N ASP A 179 -10.07 -14.91 -7.99
CA ASP A 179 -9.09 -13.83 -8.10
C ASP A 179 -8.53 -13.50 -6.71
N TYR A 180 -7.50 -14.27 -6.33
CA TYR A 180 -6.80 -14.05 -5.07
C TYR A 180 -6.09 -12.71 -5.01
N LYS A 181 -5.72 -12.08 -6.15
CA LYS A 181 -5.02 -10.79 -6.12
C LYS A 181 -5.96 -9.69 -5.66
N SER A 182 -7.18 -9.66 -6.19
CA SER A 182 -8.22 -8.72 -5.75
C SER A 182 -8.66 -8.99 -4.32
N ASP A 183 -8.80 -10.25 -3.93
CA ASP A 183 -9.14 -10.62 -2.56
C ASP A 183 -8.03 -10.26 -1.55
N MET A 184 -6.75 -10.46 -1.90
CA MET A 184 -5.61 -10.01 -1.09
C MET A 184 -5.65 -8.50 -0.85
N LYS A 185 -5.99 -7.69 -1.87
CA LYS A 185 -6.08 -6.22 -1.73
C LYS A 185 -7.23 -5.81 -0.82
N LYS A 186 -8.42 -6.41 -1.02
CA LYS A 186 -9.58 -6.19 -0.14
C LYS A 186 -9.29 -6.51 1.32
N LEU A 187 -8.46 -7.53 1.57
CA LEU A 187 -8.02 -7.87 2.93
C LEU A 187 -6.81 -7.06 3.41
N MET A 188 -6.33 -6.06 2.66
CA MET A 188 -5.12 -5.28 2.96
C MET A 188 -3.84 -6.14 3.08
N MET A 189 -3.79 -7.27 2.37
CA MET A 189 -2.72 -8.27 2.43
C MET A 189 -1.88 -8.36 1.16
N ALA A 190 -1.94 -7.35 0.27
CA ALA A 190 -1.24 -7.36 -1.02
C ALA A 190 0.28 -7.61 -0.94
N ARG A 191 0.89 -7.37 0.23
CA ARG A 191 2.32 -7.65 0.53
C ARG A 191 2.53 -8.59 1.73
N GLN A 192 1.51 -9.34 2.11
CA GLN A 192 1.48 -10.25 3.26
C GLN A 192 1.02 -11.64 2.80
N THR A 193 1.76 -12.22 1.85
CA THR A 193 1.37 -13.48 1.20
C THR A 193 1.26 -14.66 2.18
N LYS A 194 2.15 -14.73 3.18
CA LYS A 194 2.14 -15.84 4.15
C LYS A 194 0.94 -15.71 5.08
N GLU A 195 0.71 -14.50 5.58
CA GLU A 195 -0.40 -14.16 6.46
C GLU A 195 -1.73 -14.35 5.72
N TYR A 196 -1.76 -14.06 4.42
CA TYR A 196 -2.91 -14.33 3.55
C TYR A 196 -3.20 -15.83 3.45
N ILE A 197 -2.21 -16.64 3.10
CA ILE A 197 -2.34 -18.11 3.04
C ILE A 197 -2.83 -18.67 4.39
N TYR A 198 -2.27 -18.15 5.48
CA TYR A 198 -2.70 -18.49 6.84
C TYR A 198 -4.16 -18.10 7.10
N THR A 199 -4.56 -16.87 6.77
CA THR A 199 -5.93 -16.36 6.93
C THR A 199 -6.95 -17.14 6.10
N LYS A 200 -6.53 -17.74 4.97
CA LYS A 200 -7.37 -18.62 4.15
C LYS A 200 -7.44 -20.06 4.65
N ASN A 201 -6.87 -20.37 5.81
CA ASN A 201 -6.79 -21.73 6.38
C ASN A 201 -6.09 -22.73 5.43
N MET A 202 -5.10 -22.27 4.67
CA MET A 202 -4.35 -23.09 3.72
C MET A 202 -2.89 -23.28 4.12
N TRP A 203 -2.52 -22.95 5.37
CA TRP A 203 -1.15 -23.00 5.85
C TRP A 203 -0.53 -24.40 5.79
N ASP A 204 -1.21 -25.40 6.35
CA ASP A 204 -0.65 -26.76 6.41
C ASP A 204 -0.52 -27.39 5.01
N GLU A 205 -1.46 -27.07 4.10
CA GLU A 205 -1.39 -27.48 2.69
C GLU A 205 -0.24 -26.77 1.96
N TYR A 206 0.00 -25.50 2.27
CA TYR A 206 1.12 -24.74 1.74
C TYR A 206 2.48 -25.31 2.19
N LEU A 207 2.63 -25.67 3.46
CA LEU A 207 3.86 -26.28 3.96
C LEU A 207 4.14 -27.62 3.25
N LYS A 208 3.13 -28.48 3.10
CA LYS A 208 3.25 -29.74 2.35
C LYS A 208 3.66 -29.50 0.89
N TYR A 209 3.01 -28.55 0.23
CA TYR A 209 3.34 -28.17 -1.15
C TYR A 209 4.80 -27.71 -1.29
N LEU A 210 5.29 -26.90 -0.35
CA LEU A 210 6.67 -26.43 -0.35
C LEU A 210 7.66 -27.59 -0.18
N GLU A 211 7.42 -28.51 0.76
CA GLU A 211 8.28 -29.68 0.95
C GLU A 211 8.38 -30.55 -0.30
N GLU A 212 7.25 -30.81 -0.97
CA GLU A 212 7.21 -31.57 -2.22
C GLU A 212 7.99 -30.86 -3.33
N LYS A 213 7.78 -29.56 -3.52
CA LYS A 213 8.50 -28.78 -4.56
C LYS A 213 10.00 -28.67 -4.32
N ILE A 214 10.42 -28.58 -3.06
CA ILE A 214 11.84 -28.58 -2.70
C ILE A 214 12.46 -29.96 -2.99
N LYS A 215 11.76 -31.05 -2.66
CA LYS A 215 12.21 -32.42 -2.98
C LYS A 215 12.35 -32.61 -4.50
N ASP A 216 11.37 -32.16 -5.27
CA ASP A 216 11.39 -32.28 -6.74
C ASP A 216 12.55 -31.48 -7.34
N LEU A 217 12.79 -30.26 -6.87
CA LEU A 217 13.90 -29.41 -7.32
C LEU A 217 15.25 -30.10 -7.19
N TYR A 218 15.53 -30.74 -6.05
CA TYR A 218 16.82 -31.40 -5.83
C TYR A 218 16.92 -32.76 -6.54
N LYS A 219 15.81 -33.50 -6.70
CA LYS A 219 15.79 -34.69 -7.56
C LYS A 219 16.09 -34.37 -9.03
N GLU A 220 15.65 -33.22 -9.52
CA GLU A 220 15.92 -32.80 -10.89
C GLU A 220 17.39 -32.39 -11.09
N LYS A 221 18.05 -31.86 -10.05
CA LYS A 221 19.48 -31.49 -10.10
C LYS A 221 20.43 -32.68 -10.02
N GLU A 222 19.97 -33.81 -9.49
CA GLU A 222 20.75 -35.06 -9.40
C GLU A 222 20.71 -35.89 -10.71
N LYS A 223 19.87 -35.50 -11.68
CA LYS A 223 19.76 -36.12 -13.00
C LYS A 223 20.63 -35.42 -14.04
#